data_AF-A0A8E2DX14-F1
#
_entry.id   AF-A0A8E2DX14-F1
#
_cell.length_a   1.000
_cell.length_b   1.000
_cell.length_c   1.000
_cell.angle_alpha   90.00
_cell.angle_beta   90.00
_cell.angle_gamma   90.00
#
_symmetry.space_group_name_H-M   'P 1'
#
loop_
_entity.id
_entity.type
_entity.pdbx_description
1 polymer ?
#
loop_
_entity_poly.entity_id
_entity_poly.type
_entity_poly.pdbx_seq_one_letter_code
_entity_poly.pdbx_strand_id
1 'polypeptide(L)'
;MTQSQGLYKALDKSKKEIRLLEIVPSTDQSARVELKMFTRDLNNAILDGFVPFSYAWGDDSPTDIIIVNGESQQIRHNLATLLRYAGEFLLPLLPQMRAYKGKMLFRADAICINQDDVLERNYHVSLMKDVYGSAQVVICWLGVHENAHHHLESKTRKTISNPRTKLFGSST
;
A
#
# COMPACT_ATOMS: atom_id res chain seq x y z
N MET A 1 2.99 -17.22 31.02
CA MET A 1 3.93 -16.57 30.07
C MET A 1 3.21 -16.51 28.74
N THR A 2 2.57 -15.39 28.45
CA THR A 2 1.73 -15.22 27.26
C THR A 2 2.66 -14.96 26.08
N GLN A 3 2.76 -15.92 25.15
CA GLN A 3 3.46 -15.68 23.88
C GLN A 3 2.74 -14.51 23.18
N SER A 4 3.45 -13.41 22.99
CA SER A 4 3.07 -12.39 22.03
C SER A 4 3.03 -13.07 20.65
N GLN A 5 1.83 -13.36 20.15
CA GLN A 5 1.67 -13.57 18.71
C GLN A 5 2.08 -12.25 18.06
N GLY A 6 3.29 -12.20 17.51
CA GLY A 6 3.82 -10.97 16.92
C GLY A 6 2.93 -10.43 15.80
N LEU A 7 3.18 -9.18 15.41
CA LEU A 7 2.47 -8.43 14.37
C LEU A 7 1.97 -9.27 13.16
N TYR A 8 2.75 -10.24 12.71
CA TYR A 8 2.46 -11.07 11.54
C TYR A 8 1.81 -12.41 11.90
N LYS A 9 0.54 -12.56 11.52
CA LYS A 9 -0.17 -13.86 11.49
C LYS A 9 0.06 -14.55 10.15
N ALA A 10 0.19 -15.87 10.13
CA ALA A 10 0.38 -16.66 8.91
C ALA A 10 -0.77 -16.43 7.90
N LEU A 11 -0.43 -16.37 6.62
CA LEU A 11 -1.38 -16.13 5.52
C LEU A 11 -1.83 -17.44 4.87
N ASP A 12 -3.12 -17.54 4.57
CA ASP A 12 -3.69 -18.65 3.81
C ASP A 12 -3.40 -18.47 2.31
N LYS A 13 -2.40 -19.22 1.83
CA LYS A 13 -1.97 -19.19 0.43
C LYS A 13 -3.04 -19.69 -0.54
N SER A 14 -3.96 -20.56 -0.09
CA SER A 14 -5.05 -21.07 -0.95
C SER A 14 -6.06 -19.99 -1.32
N LYS A 15 -6.21 -18.98 -0.45
CA LYS A 15 -7.09 -17.83 -0.63
C LYS A 15 -6.39 -16.60 -1.19
N LYS A 16 -5.09 -16.70 -1.51
CA LYS A 16 -4.25 -15.56 -1.86
C LYS A 16 -4.35 -14.43 -0.83
N GLU A 17 -4.29 -14.77 0.45
CA GLU A 17 -4.39 -13.75 1.50
C GLU A 17 -3.27 -12.72 1.44
N ILE A 18 -3.65 -11.47 1.67
CA ILE A 18 -2.77 -10.31 1.79
C ILE A 18 -3.13 -9.53 3.06
N ARG A 19 -2.17 -8.75 3.56
CA ARG A 19 -2.42 -7.79 4.63
C ARG A 19 -2.68 -6.41 4.05
N LEU A 20 -3.67 -5.73 4.61
CA LEU A 20 -4.02 -4.34 4.31
C LEU A 20 -3.93 -3.49 5.57
N LEU A 21 -3.78 -2.19 5.35
CA LEU A 21 -3.59 -1.19 6.39
C LEU A 21 -4.70 -0.15 6.33
N GLU A 22 -5.10 0.32 7.50
CA GLU A 22 -5.92 1.52 7.70
C GLU A 22 -5.11 2.49 8.57
N ILE A 23 -5.04 3.77 8.18
CA ILE A 23 -4.49 4.83 9.05
C ILE A 23 -5.54 5.19 10.10
N VAL A 24 -5.14 5.18 11.36
CA VAL A 24 -5.96 5.71 12.46
C VAL A 24 -5.83 7.24 12.44
N PRO A 25 -6.93 7.99 12.24
CA PRO A 25 -6.88 9.45 12.25
C PRO A 25 -6.44 9.98 13.63
N SER A 26 -5.52 10.95 13.63
CA SER A 26 -5.10 11.70 14.81
C SER A 26 -5.37 13.18 14.61
N THR A 27 -5.80 13.87 15.67
CA THR A 27 -5.88 15.34 15.69
C THR A 27 -4.57 15.99 16.14
N ASP A 28 -3.64 15.19 16.69
CA ASP A 28 -2.31 15.63 17.09
C ASP A 28 -1.31 15.33 15.97
N GLN A 29 -0.78 16.39 15.35
CA GLN A 29 0.22 16.32 14.27
C GLN A 29 1.60 15.86 14.76
N SER A 30 1.86 15.93 16.07
CA SER A 30 3.09 15.43 16.68
C SER A 30 3.01 13.94 17.04
N ALA A 31 1.81 13.36 17.01
CA ALA A 31 1.61 11.95 17.29
C ALA A 31 2.28 11.08 16.22
N ARG A 32 2.76 9.91 16.65
CA ARG A 32 3.23 8.89 15.71
C ARG A 32 2.07 8.41 14.84
N VAL A 33 2.38 8.04 13.61
CA VAL A 33 1.42 7.36 12.74
C VAL A 33 1.02 6.04 13.39
N GLU A 34 -0.29 5.85 13.56
CA GLU A 34 -0.87 4.60 14.03
C GLU A 34 -1.66 3.94 12.89
N LEU A 35 -1.40 2.65 12.70
CA LEU A 35 -2.01 1.82 11.67
C LEU A 35 -2.74 0.63 12.29
N LYS A 36 -3.87 0.26 11.69
CA LYS A 36 -4.50 -1.04 11.89
C LYS A 36 -4.15 -1.94 10.72
N MET A 37 -3.66 -3.14 11.01
CA MET A 37 -3.37 -4.16 10.02
C MET A 37 -4.32 -5.34 10.16
N PHE A 38 -4.85 -5.81 9.04
CA PHE A 38 -5.70 -6.99 8.99
C PHE A 38 -5.54 -7.75 7.67
N THR A 39 -5.97 -9.01 7.68
CA THR A 39 -5.86 -9.92 6.54
C THR A 39 -7.14 -9.93 5.71
N ARG A 40 -7.00 -9.99 4.39
CA ARG A 40 -8.08 -10.19 3.42
C ARG A 40 -7.60 -11.14 2.33
N ASP A 41 -8.48 -11.98 1.79
CA ASP A 41 -8.22 -12.61 0.49
C ASP A 41 -8.19 -11.56 -0.62
N LEU A 42 -7.43 -11.84 -1.67
CA LEU A 42 -7.18 -10.86 -2.73
C LEU A 42 -8.48 -10.43 -3.45
N ASN A 43 -9.44 -11.34 -3.65
CA ASN A 43 -10.68 -11.01 -4.34
C ASN A 43 -11.52 -10.03 -3.53
N ASN A 44 -11.66 -10.28 -2.23
CA ASN A 44 -12.35 -9.36 -1.34
C ASN A 44 -11.61 -8.04 -1.18
N ALA A 45 -10.28 -8.04 -1.16
CA ALA A 45 -9.49 -6.80 -1.16
C ALA A 45 -9.80 -5.94 -2.40
N ILE A 46 -9.91 -6.54 -3.59
CA ILE A 46 -10.28 -5.85 -4.83
C ILE A 46 -11.68 -5.24 -4.73
N LEU A 47 -12.65 -6.00 -4.20
CA LEU A 47 -14.01 -5.51 -3.97
C LEU A 47 -14.07 -4.37 -2.95
N ASP A 48 -13.21 -4.40 -1.94
CA ASP A 48 -13.06 -3.35 -0.94
C ASP A 48 -12.34 -2.10 -1.47
N GLY A 49 -11.85 -2.12 -2.73
CA GLY A 49 -11.18 -0.99 -3.35
C GLY A 49 -9.84 -0.63 -2.70
N PHE A 50 -9.06 -1.62 -2.28
CA PHE A 50 -7.75 -1.37 -1.67
C PHE A 50 -6.77 -0.66 -2.64
N VAL A 51 -5.81 0.06 -2.06
CA VAL A 51 -4.91 0.96 -2.78
C VAL A 51 -3.45 0.59 -2.50
N PRO A 52 -2.75 -0.06 -3.44
CA PRO A 52 -1.31 -0.25 -3.31
C PRO A 52 -0.57 1.08 -3.33
N PHE A 53 0.41 1.23 -2.44
CA PHE A 53 1.37 2.31 -2.48
C PHE A 53 2.64 1.84 -3.17
N SER A 54 3.00 2.52 -4.25
CA SER A 54 4.27 2.35 -4.94
C SER A 54 5.20 3.49 -4.54
N TYR A 55 6.30 3.18 -3.85
CA TYR A 55 7.25 4.17 -3.37
C TYR A 55 8.68 3.63 -3.48
N ALA A 56 9.64 4.54 -3.64
CA ALA A 56 11.04 4.19 -3.52
C ALA A 56 11.33 3.83 -2.05
N TRP A 57 12.13 2.80 -1.80
CA TRP A 57 12.49 2.41 -0.44
C TRP A 57 13.26 3.54 0.28
N GLY A 58 13.95 4.41 -0.46
CA GLY A 58 14.78 5.49 0.08
C GLY A 58 16.06 4.95 0.72
N ASP A 59 16.71 5.78 1.52
CA ASP A 59 17.95 5.44 2.24
C ASP A 59 17.79 4.16 3.09
N ASP A 60 18.89 3.44 3.28
CA ASP A 60 18.86 2.07 3.78
C ASP A 60 18.60 1.93 5.28
N SER A 61 18.72 3.00 6.07
CA SER A 61 18.51 2.93 7.51
C SER A 61 17.05 3.25 7.89
N PRO A 62 16.34 2.33 8.58
CA PRO A 62 15.08 2.67 9.22
C PRO A 62 15.30 3.75 10.28
N THR A 63 14.61 4.87 10.15
CA THR A 63 14.80 6.06 10.99
C THR A 63 13.57 6.41 11.81
N ASP A 64 12.39 5.99 11.35
CA ASP A 64 11.11 6.45 11.88
C ASP A 64 10.37 5.30 12.57
N ILE A 65 9.66 5.62 13.65
CA ILE A 65 8.84 4.67 14.41
C ILE A 65 7.37 4.96 14.15
N ILE A 66 6.63 3.92 13.78
CA ILE A 66 5.17 3.92 13.70
C ILE A 66 4.59 2.87 14.64
N ILE A 67 3.29 2.94 14.89
CA ILE A 67 2.55 1.94 15.67
C ILE A 67 1.66 1.14 14.73
N VAL A 68 1.74 -0.18 14.77
CA VAL A 68 0.88 -1.07 13.98
C VAL A 68 0.21 -2.07 14.93
N ASN A 69 -1.11 -2.04 15.03
CA ASN A 69 -1.87 -2.88 15.98
C ASN A 69 -1.36 -2.79 17.44
N GLY A 70 -0.87 -1.61 17.85
CA GLY A 70 -0.30 -1.38 19.18
C GLY A 70 1.18 -1.76 19.34
N GLU A 71 1.81 -2.36 18.32
CA GLU A 71 3.23 -2.72 18.32
C GLU A 71 4.07 -1.66 17.61
N SER A 72 5.22 -1.30 18.19
CA SER A 72 6.18 -0.38 17.59
C SER A 72 6.89 -1.03 16.41
N GLN A 73 6.95 -0.35 15.27
CA GLN A 73 7.64 -0.81 14.06
C GLN A 73 8.57 0.28 13.54
N GLN A 74 9.80 -0.10 13.19
CA GLN A 74 10.74 0.79 12.52
C GLN A 74 10.54 0.70 11.01
N ILE A 75 10.41 1.86 10.38
CA ILE A 75 10.28 1.98 8.93
C ILE A 75 11.24 3.02 8.37
N ARG A 76 11.48 2.95 7.07
CA ARG A 76 12.31 3.92 6.36
C ARG A 76 11.61 5.28 6.27
N HIS A 77 12.41 6.34 6.28
CA HIS A 77 11.93 7.71 6.29
C HIS A 77 10.90 8.03 5.19
N ASN A 78 11.17 7.57 3.96
CA ASN A 78 10.30 7.88 2.83
C ASN A 78 8.88 7.32 3.02
N LEU A 79 8.76 6.10 3.55
CA LEU A 79 7.46 5.51 3.84
C LEU A 79 6.78 6.23 5.02
N ALA A 80 7.53 6.61 6.05
CA ALA A 80 6.96 7.35 7.19
C ALA A 80 6.34 8.67 6.73
N THR A 81 7.03 9.38 5.84
CA THR A 81 6.53 10.65 5.31
C THR A 81 5.35 10.47 4.36
N LEU A 82 5.34 9.41 3.53
CA LEU A 82 4.16 9.03 2.76
C LEU A 82 2.95 8.77 3.67
N LEU A 83 3.11 8.02 4.77
CA LEU A 83 2.01 7.70 5.66
C LEU A 83 1.45 8.93 6.38
N ARG A 84 2.33 9.84 6.83
CA ARG A 84 1.93 11.14 7.39
C ARG A 84 1.14 11.95 6.37
N TYR A 85 1.68 12.11 5.17
CA TYR A 85 1.01 12.83 4.08
C TYR A 85 -0.34 12.19 3.71
N ALA A 86 -0.41 10.86 3.70
CA ALA A 86 -1.64 10.14 3.43
C ALA A 86 -2.70 10.44 4.49
N GLY A 87 -2.33 10.39 5.77
CA GLY A 87 -3.20 10.73 6.90
C GLY A 87 -3.74 12.14 6.85
N GLU A 88 -2.85 13.12 6.66
CA GLU A 88 -3.16 14.54 6.76
C GLU A 88 -3.85 15.09 5.51
N PHE A 89 -3.48 14.63 4.31
CA PHE A 89 -3.90 15.23 3.04
C PHE A 89 -4.68 14.27 2.14
N LEU A 90 -4.19 13.05 1.91
CA LEU A 90 -4.85 12.15 0.95
C LEU A 90 -6.22 11.66 1.47
N LEU A 91 -6.29 11.22 2.72
CA LEU A 91 -7.52 10.69 3.30
C LEU A 91 -8.68 11.72 3.30
N PRO A 92 -8.45 13.01 3.65
CA PRO A 92 -9.48 14.04 3.54
C PRO A 92 -9.86 14.40 2.10
N LEU A 93 -8.89 14.42 1.17
CA LEU A 93 -9.12 14.86 -0.20
C LEU A 93 -9.73 13.80 -1.12
N LEU A 94 -9.67 12.52 -0.74
CA LEU A 94 -10.09 11.39 -1.57
C LEU A 94 -11.19 10.55 -0.91
N PRO A 95 -12.37 11.12 -0.59
CA PRO A 95 -13.46 10.39 0.05
C PRO A 95 -13.96 9.20 -0.79
N GLN A 96 -13.84 9.25 -2.11
CA GLN A 96 -14.20 8.16 -3.02
C GLN A 96 -13.34 6.90 -2.82
N MET A 97 -12.15 7.03 -2.23
CA MET A 97 -11.26 5.89 -1.95
C MET A 97 -11.58 5.20 -0.61
N ARG A 98 -12.64 5.64 0.08
CA ARG A 98 -13.12 5.07 1.35
C ARG A 98 -14.14 3.95 1.15
N ALA A 99 -13.85 3.01 0.24
CA ALA A 99 -14.79 2.00 -0.22
C ALA A 99 -15.13 0.93 0.84
N TYR A 100 -14.25 0.65 1.81
CA TYR A 100 -14.50 -0.34 2.84
C TYR A 100 -15.05 0.29 4.12
N LYS A 101 -16.37 0.19 4.34
CA LYS A 101 -17.02 0.70 5.56
C LYS A 101 -16.69 2.18 5.86
N GLY A 102 -16.53 3.00 4.81
CA GLY A 102 -16.14 4.40 4.94
C GLY A 102 -14.66 4.62 5.29
N LYS A 103 -13.80 3.61 5.10
CA LYS A 103 -12.36 3.64 5.33
C LYS A 103 -11.59 3.39 4.04
N MET A 104 -10.43 4.04 3.93
CA MET A 104 -9.48 3.79 2.85
C MET A 104 -8.53 2.69 3.28
N LEU A 105 -8.48 1.61 2.51
CA LEU A 105 -7.53 0.52 2.73
C LEU A 105 -6.37 0.66 1.78
N PHE A 106 -5.15 0.51 2.29
CA PHE A 106 -3.96 0.56 1.46
C PHE A 106 -3.01 -0.58 1.76
N ARG A 107 -2.06 -0.78 0.85
CA ARG A 107 -0.97 -1.75 1.01
C ARG A 107 0.36 -1.02 0.89
N ALA A 108 1.21 -1.17 1.89
CA ALA A 108 2.60 -0.76 1.83
C ALA A 108 3.47 -2.00 2.05
N ASP A 109 4.20 -2.44 1.02
CA ASP A 109 4.84 -3.75 1.00
C ASP A 109 5.83 -3.97 2.16
N ALA A 110 6.58 -2.93 2.55
CA ALA A 110 7.52 -2.97 3.67
C ALA A 110 6.86 -3.27 5.04
N ILE A 111 5.55 -3.01 5.19
CA ILE A 111 4.78 -3.25 6.42
C ILE A 111 3.87 -4.47 6.27
N CYS A 112 3.24 -4.66 5.11
CA CYS A 112 2.27 -5.74 4.91
C CYS A 112 2.91 -7.12 4.78
N ILE A 113 4.20 -7.18 4.45
CA ILE A 113 4.98 -8.41 4.25
C ILE A 113 5.96 -8.55 5.41
N ASN A 114 5.98 -9.72 6.03
CA ASN A 114 7.00 -10.07 7.02
C ASN A 114 8.37 -10.14 6.34
N GLN A 115 9.19 -9.11 6.53
CA GLN A 115 10.49 -8.98 5.86
C GLN A 115 11.50 -10.03 6.31
N ASP A 116 11.34 -10.57 7.53
CA ASP A 116 12.22 -11.58 8.11
C ASP A 116 11.88 -13.01 7.63
N ASP A 117 10.70 -13.21 7.04
CA ASP A 117 10.30 -14.49 6.45
C ASP A 117 10.54 -14.49 4.93
N VAL A 118 11.63 -15.14 4.52
CA VAL A 118 12.01 -15.28 3.11
C VAL A 118 10.96 -16.03 2.30
N LEU A 119 10.28 -17.03 2.87
CA LEU A 119 9.26 -17.81 2.17
C LEU A 119 8.00 -16.98 1.96
N GLU A 120 7.59 -16.20 2.96
CA GLU A 120 6.48 -15.24 2.83
C GLU A 120 6.80 -14.16 1.80
N ARG A 121 8.02 -13.59 1.86
CA ARG A 121 8.46 -12.56 0.91
C ARG A 121 8.45 -13.07 -0.54
N ASN A 122 9.00 -14.26 -0.80
CA ASN A 122 9.00 -14.86 -2.13
C ASN A 122 7.57 -15.13 -2.63
N TYR A 123 6.69 -15.59 -1.75
CA TYR A 123 5.28 -15.76 -2.07
C TYR A 123 4.64 -14.42 -2.46
N HIS A 124 4.88 -13.35 -1.72
CA HIS A 124 4.34 -12.04 -2.08
C HIS A 124 4.93 -11.44 -3.36
N VAL A 125 6.21 -11.69 -3.65
CA VAL A 125 6.82 -11.33 -4.94
C VAL A 125 6.06 -11.99 -6.08
N SER A 126 5.70 -13.28 -5.93
CA SER A 126 4.90 -14.00 -6.94
C SER A 126 3.49 -13.42 -7.12
N LEU A 127 2.94 -12.75 -6.09
CA LEU A 127 1.62 -12.11 -6.13
C LEU A 127 1.64 -10.67 -6.64
N MET A 128 2.80 -10.01 -6.79
CA MET A 128 2.83 -8.57 -7.11
C MET A 128 2.09 -8.23 -8.40
N LYS A 129 2.18 -9.10 -9.42
CA LYS A 129 1.44 -8.91 -10.67
C LYS A 129 -0.08 -8.87 -10.43
N ASP A 130 -0.59 -9.74 -9.58
CA ASP A 130 -2.02 -9.81 -9.27
C ASP A 130 -2.42 -8.62 -8.38
N VAL A 131 -1.65 -8.32 -7.33
CA VAL A 131 -1.92 -7.21 -6.39
C VAL A 131 -1.97 -5.87 -7.09
N TYR A 132 -0.95 -5.53 -7.88
CA TYR A 132 -0.89 -4.24 -8.58
C TYR A 132 -1.72 -4.24 -9.87
N GLY A 133 -1.84 -5.38 -10.55
CA GLY A 133 -2.59 -5.50 -11.79
C GLY A 133 -4.11 -5.53 -11.59
N SER A 134 -4.60 -5.88 -10.41
CA SER A 134 -6.03 -5.90 -10.09
C SER A 134 -6.50 -4.70 -9.26
N ALA A 135 -5.60 -3.85 -8.77
CA ALA A 135 -5.97 -2.63 -8.07
C ALA A 135 -6.59 -1.63 -9.05
N GLN A 136 -7.67 -0.95 -8.63
CA GLN A 136 -8.30 0.09 -9.44
C GLN A 136 -7.41 1.33 -9.58
N VAL A 137 -6.68 1.66 -8.51
CA VAL A 137 -5.76 2.79 -8.43
C VAL A 137 -4.53 2.35 -7.66
N VAL A 138 -3.37 2.82 -8.10
CA VAL A 138 -2.10 2.73 -7.37
C VAL A 138 -1.63 4.15 -7.09
N ILE A 139 -1.26 4.43 -5.84
CA ILE A 139 -0.68 5.73 -5.47
C ILE A 139 0.84 5.62 -5.53
N CYS A 140 1.44 6.44 -6.39
CA CYS A 140 2.89 6.52 -6.54
C CYS A 140 3.45 7.69 -5.71
N TRP A 141 4.49 7.43 -4.93
CA TRP A 141 5.14 8.41 -4.06
C TRP A 141 6.66 8.42 -4.28
N LEU A 142 7.17 9.56 -4.73
CA LEU A 142 8.59 9.73 -5.07
C LEU A 142 9.43 10.30 -3.92
N GLY A 143 8.79 10.70 -2.82
CA GLY A 143 9.44 11.43 -1.73
C GLY A 143 9.08 12.91 -1.73
N VAL A 144 9.37 13.56 -0.61
CA VAL A 144 9.35 15.02 -0.54
C VAL A 144 10.67 15.52 -1.10
N HIS A 145 10.61 16.33 -2.15
CA HIS A 145 11.81 17.03 -2.61
C HIS A 145 12.10 18.18 -1.65
N GLU A 146 13.11 18.02 -0.80
CA GLU A 146 13.81 19.17 -0.24
C GLU A 146 14.58 19.83 -1.39
N ASN A 147 14.18 21.05 -1.76
CA ASN A 147 14.70 21.91 -2.84
C ASN A 147 13.98 21.79 -4.21
N ALA A 148 12.85 22.51 -4.32
CA ALA A 148 12.22 22.86 -5.59
C ALA A 148 13.00 23.95 -6.38
N HIS A 149 14.32 23.81 -6.48
CA HIS A 149 15.15 24.59 -7.41
C HIS A 149 16.21 23.66 -8.00
N HIS A 150 15.81 22.83 -8.97
CA HIS A 150 16.52 22.58 -10.23
C HIS A 150 15.87 21.40 -10.97
N HIS A 151 15.12 21.76 -12.02
CA HIS A 151 14.95 21.01 -13.26
C HIS A 151 14.42 19.55 -13.19
N LEU A 152 13.10 19.39 -13.29
CA LEU A 152 12.48 18.13 -13.72
C LEU A 152 11.74 18.34 -15.05
N GLU A 153 12.36 17.88 -16.15
CA GLU A 153 11.67 17.60 -17.40
C GLU A 153 10.69 16.43 -17.19
N SER A 154 9.40 16.68 -17.37
CA SER A 154 8.35 15.67 -17.30
C SER A 154 8.30 14.85 -18.59
N LYS A 155 8.91 13.66 -18.60
CA LYS A 155 8.57 12.61 -19.58
C LYS A 155 7.40 11.78 -19.05
N THR A 156 6.20 12.31 -19.19
CA THR A 156 4.95 11.54 -19.03
C THR A 156 4.84 10.50 -20.15
N ARG A 157 5.09 9.22 -19.84
CA ARG A 157 4.67 8.12 -20.72
C ARG A 157 3.16 7.95 -20.61
N LYS A 158 2.44 8.30 -21.68
CA LYS A 158 1.05 7.88 -21.89
C LYS A 158 1.01 6.35 -22.00
N THR A 159 0.31 5.69 -21.10
CA THR A 159 -0.03 4.26 -21.20
C THR A 159 -0.91 4.04 -22.42
N ILE A 160 -0.44 3.19 -23.33
CA ILE A 160 -1.18 2.73 -24.51
C ILE A 160 -2.39 1.94 -24.02
N SER A 161 -3.59 2.38 -24.43
CA SER A 161 -4.83 1.63 -24.31
C SER A 161 -4.70 0.30 -25.06
N ASN A 162 -5.08 -0.80 -24.41
CA ASN A 162 -5.10 -2.14 -24.99
C ASN A 162 -6.52 -2.43 -25.54
N PRO A 163 -6.75 -2.51 -26.86
CA PRO A 163 -8.04 -2.91 -27.39
C PRO A 163 -8.00 -4.40 -27.76
N ARG A 164 -8.48 -5.24 -26.85
CA ARG A 164 -8.92 -6.60 -27.21
C ARG A 164 -10.39 -6.76 -26.88
N THR A 165 -11.22 -6.31 -27.79
CA THR A 165 -12.58 -6.83 -27.94
C THR A 165 -12.81 -7.11 -29.42
N LYS A 166 -12.78 -8.39 -29.78
CA LYS A 166 -13.32 -8.90 -31.04
C LYS A 166 -14.81 -8.58 -31.08
N LEU A 167 -15.30 -8.00 -32.17
CA LEU A 167 -16.69 -8.17 -32.57
C LEU A 167 -16.71 -8.65 -34.02
N PHE A 168 -17.46 -9.73 -34.18
CA PHE A 168 -17.73 -10.49 -35.37
C PHE A 168 -18.45 -9.65 -36.43
N GLY A 169 -18.27 -10.04 -37.70
CA GLY A 169 -19.05 -9.51 -38.82
C GLY A 169 -18.55 -10.08 -40.15
N SER A 170 -18.88 -11.34 -40.42
CA SER A 170 -18.83 -11.95 -41.75
C SER A 170 -19.97 -11.43 -42.66
N SER A 171 -19.84 -11.73 -43.95
CA SER A 171 -20.80 -11.55 -45.06
C SER A 171 -20.61 -10.22 -45.80
N THR A 172 -20.38 -10.17 -47.12
CA THR A 172 -20.51 -11.13 -48.23
C THR A 172 -19.62 -10.64 -49.37
#